data_AF-A0A9D4HAX1-F1
#
_entry.id   AF-A0A9D4HAX1-F1
#
_cell.length_a   1.000
_cell.length_b   1.000
_cell.length_c   1.000
_cell.angle_alpha   90.00
_cell.angle_beta   90.00
_cell.angle_gamma   90.00
#
_symmetry.space_group_name_H-M   'P 1'
#
loop_
_entity.id
_entity.type
_entity.pdbx_description
1 polymer ?
#
loop_
_entity_poly.entity_id
_entity_poly.type
_entity_poly.pdbx_seq_one_letter_code
_entity_poly.pdbx_strand_id
1 'polypeptide(L)' 'MKAIDPNGVEMRKARRLNRRFYCAKGPNNIWHEDGYDKMKLFGFCIHGAIDGFSRKIIWLEVSDTNNDPKLIARYYLDA' A
#
# COMPACT_ATOMS: atom_id res chain seq x y z
N MET A 1 21.53 -17.45 3.14
CA MET A 1 20.21 -17.67 3.79
C MET A 1 19.84 -19.15 3.92
N LYS A 2 19.90 -19.98 2.86
CA LYS A 2 19.65 -21.44 2.98
C LYS A 2 20.60 -22.18 3.94
N ALA A 3 21.86 -21.75 4.01
CA ALA A 3 22.84 -22.30 4.96
C ALA A 3 22.60 -21.85 6.42
N ILE A 4 21.80 -20.80 6.64
CA ILE A 4 21.57 -20.19 7.97
C ILE A 4 20.20 -20.61 8.51
N ASP A 5 19.19 -20.72 7.65
CA ASP A 5 17.84 -21.16 7.99
C ASP A 5 17.23 -21.95 6.80
N PRO A 6 17.64 -23.23 6.63
CA PRO A 6 17.10 -24.08 5.57
C PRO A 6 15.60 -24.33 5.75
N ASN A 7 15.14 -24.49 6.99
CA ASN A 7 13.75 -24.79 7.31
C ASN A 7 12.82 -23.62 6.99
N GLY A 8 13.16 -22.39 7.38
CA GLY A 8 12.34 -21.22 7.06
C GLY A 8 12.37 -20.86 5.58
N VAL A 9 13.42 -21.23 4.83
CA VAL A 9 13.40 -21.13 3.35
C VAL A 9 12.41 -22.14 2.75
N GLU A 10 12.45 -23.40 3.19
CA GLU A 10 11.50 -24.43 2.71
C GLU A 10 10.06 -24.07 3.06
N MET A 11 9.81 -23.58 4.29
CA MET A 11 8.47 -23.12 4.71
C MET A 11 7.93 -21.95 3.87
N ARG A 12 8.77 -20.96 3.51
CA ARG A 12 8.36 -19.86 2.61
C ARG A 12 8.10 -20.33 1.19
N LYS A 13 8.87 -21.32 0.72
CA LYS A 13 8.72 -21.93 -0.61
C LYS A 13 7.52 -22.87 -0.71
N ALA A 14 6.93 -23.30 0.40
CA ALA A 14 5.78 -24.19 0.43
C ALA A 14 4.49 -23.59 -0.20
N ARG A 15 4.53 -22.37 -0.76
CA ARG A 15 3.43 -21.71 -1.48
C ARG A 15 2.10 -21.71 -0.70
N ARG A 16 2.18 -21.60 0.63
CA ARG A 16 1.03 -21.63 1.54
C ARG A 16 0.11 -20.41 1.40
N LEU A 17 0.57 -19.35 0.73
CA LEU A 17 -0.21 -18.14 0.52
C LEU A 17 -1.29 -18.39 -0.55
N ASN A 18 -2.50 -18.71 -0.11
CA ASN A 18 -3.67 -18.73 -0.98
C ASN A 18 -4.06 -17.29 -1.33
N ARG A 19 -3.76 -16.87 -2.55
CA ARG A 19 -4.17 -15.56 -3.07
C ARG A 19 -5.65 -15.60 -3.38
N ARG A 20 -6.40 -14.62 -2.87
CA ARG A 20 -7.80 -14.43 -3.24
C ARG A 20 -7.88 -13.81 -4.62
N PHE A 21 -8.93 -14.15 -5.37
CA PHE A 21 -9.25 -13.43 -6.60
C PHE A 21 -9.70 -12.02 -6.21
N TYR A 22 -8.94 -11.01 -6.62
CA TYR A 22 -9.28 -9.62 -6.39
C TYR A 22 -10.08 -9.11 -7.60
N CYS A 23 -11.29 -8.58 -7.36
CA CYS A 23 -12.16 -8.04 -8.39
C CYS A 23 -12.70 -6.68 -7.94
N ALA A 24 -12.51 -5.65 -8.78
CA ALA A 24 -13.19 -4.37 -8.69
C ALA A 24 -14.15 -4.27 -9.88
N LYS A 25 -15.38 -3.79 -9.66
CA LYS A 25 -16.45 -3.87 -10.70
C LYS A 25 -16.25 -2.89 -11.87
N GLY A 26 -15.34 -1.93 -11.75
CA GLY A 26 -15.05 -0.92 -12.76
C GLY A 26 -14.20 0.22 -12.16
N PRO A 27 -13.82 1.22 -12.98
CA PRO A 27 -13.10 2.40 -12.51
C PRO A 27 -13.88 3.12 -11.41
N ASN A 28 -13.17 3.68 -10.43
CA ASN A 28 -13.73 4.39 -9.27
C ASN A 28 -14.70 3.57 -8.40
N ASN A 29 -14.67 2.24 -8.52
CA ASN A 29 -15.49 1.37 -7.68
C ASN A 29 -14.90 1.18 -6.28
N ILE A 30 -13.57 1.05 -6.19
CA ILE A 30 -12.81 0.87 -4.95
C ILE A 30 -11.47 1.57 -5.14
N TRP A 31 -11.06 2.40 -4.18
CA TRP A 31 -9.72 2.99 -4.13
C TRP A 31 -8.89 2.27 -3.07
N HIS A 32 -7.61 2.03 -3.35
CA HIS A 32 -6.64 1.55 -2.36
C HIS A 32 -5.75 2.70 -1.97
N GLU A 33 -5.68 2.97 -0.68
CA GLU A 33 -4.76 3.95 -0.09
C GLU A 33 -3.69 3.21 0.72
N ASP A 34 -2.47 3.73 0.66
CA ASP A 34 -1.34 3.23 1.44
C ASP A 34 -0.34 4.35 1.74
N GLY A 35 0.39 4.18 2.85
CA GLY A 35 1.41 5.11 3.33
C GLY A 35 2.82 4.53 3.23
N TYR A 36 3.79 5.36 2.84
CA TYR A 36 5.20 4.98 2.78
C TYR A 36 6.06 5.77 3.77
N ASP A 37 6.50 5.07 4.81
CA ASP A 37 7.15 5.65 5.99
C ASP A 37 8.66 5.52 6.04
N LYS A 38 9.31 4.90 5.05
CA LYS A 38 10.78 4.71 5.12
C LYS A 38 11.54 6.05 5.14
N MET A 39 10.93 7.12 4.62
CA MET A 39 11.48 8.47 4.64
C MET A 39 10.95 9.33 5.79
N LYS A 40 10.13 8.76 6.68
CA LYS A 40 9.58 9.46 7.85
C LYS A 40 10.67 9.97 8.80
N LEU A 41 11.80 9.28 8.88
CA LEU A 41 12.98 9.74 9.64
C LEU A 41 13.50 11.10 9.16
N PHE A 42 13.28 11.42 7.88
CA PHE A 42 13.66 12.69 7.26
C PHE A 42 12.48 13.69 7.21
N GLY A 43 11.35 13.38 7.85
CA GLY A 43 10.16 14.22 7.84
C GLY A 43 9.26 14.06 6.61
N PHE A 44 9.46 13.02 5.79
CA PHE A 44 8.64 12.79 4.60
C PHE A 44 7.79 11.52 4.76
N CYS A 45 6.50 11.72 5.01
CA CYS A 45 5.48 10.68 4.94
C CYS A 45 4.80 10.76 3.58
N ILE A 46 4.91 9.73 2.75
CA ILE A 46 4.25 9.70 1.44
C ILE A 46 2.92 8.98 1.57
N HIS A 47 1.87 9.57 0.99
CA HIS A 47 0.53 9.01 0.93
C HIS A 47 0.14 8.83 -0.52
N GLY A 48 -0.28 7.62 -0.89
CA GLY A 48 -0.69 7.33 -2.25
C GLY A 48 -2.02 6.61 -2.28
N ALA A 49 -2.85 6.94 -3.26
CA ALA A 49 -4.01 6.12 -3.59
C ALA A 49 -4.08 5.77 -5.06
N ILE A 50 -4.61 4.58 -5.34
CA ILE A 50 -4.82 4.06 -6.68
C ILE A 50 -6.25 3.57 -6.87
N ASP A 51 -6.74 3.67 -8.10
CA ASP A 51 -7.99 3.03 -8.49
C ASP A 51 -7.82 1.50 -8.53
N GLY A 52 -8.70 0.78 -7.84
CA GLY A 52 -8.62 -0.67 -7.68
C GLY A 52 -8.83 -1.45 -8.98
N PHE A 53 -9.54 -0.86 -9.95
CA PHE A 53 -9.76 -1.48 -11.25
C PHE A 53 -8.64 -1.16 -12.24
N SER A 54 -8.42 0.11 -12.54
CA SER A 54 -7.48 0.57 -13.57
C SER A 54 -6.04 0.68 -13.10
N ARG A 55 -5.79 0.64 -11.78
CA ARG A 55 -4.46 0.86 -11.15
C ARG A 55 -3.87 2.25 -11.42
N LYS A 56 -4.67 3.20 -11.91
CA LYS A 56 -4.25 4.60 -12.05
C LYS A 56 -4.02 5.23 -10.69
N ILE A 57 -2.99 6.07 -10.60
CA ILE A 57 -2.74 6.90 -9.43
C ILE A 57 -3.83 7.97 -9.36
N ILE A 58 -4.44 8.07 -8.19
CA ILE A 58 -5.45 9.09 -7.88
C ILE A 58 -4.76 10.28 -7.25
N TRP A 59 -3.93 10.04 -6.22
CA TRP A 59 -3.02 11.02 -5.64
C TRP A 59 -1.70 10.37 -5.22
N LEU A 60 -0.67 11.20 -5.10
CA LEU A 60 0.62 10.87 -4.51
C LEU A 60 1.18 12.13 -3.85
N GLU A 61 0.95 12.25 -2.54
CA GLU A 61 1.21 13.47 -1.78
C GLU A 61 2.22 13.21 -0.66
N VAL A 62 2.94 14.26 -0.25
CA VAL A 62 3.91 14.19 0.83
C VAL A 62 3.47 15.09 1.97
N SER A 63 3.47 14.56 3.19
CA SER A 63 3.22 15.32 4.41
C SER A 63 4.32 15.11 5.45
N ASP A 64 4.30 15.96 6.46
CA ASP A 64 5.16 15.91 7.65
C ASP A 64 4.74 14.79 8.62
N THR A 65 3.47 14.35 8.58
CA THR A 65 2.92 13.30 9.45
C THR A 65 2.01 12.32 8.72
N ASN A 66 2.02 11.07 9.17
CA ASN A 66 1.06 10.03 8.78
C ASN A 66 0.06 9.69 9.91
N ASN A 67 0.16 10.39 11.04
CA ASN A 67 -0.65 10.11 12.23
C ASN A 67 -1.94 10.94 12.26
N ASP A 68 -2.14 11.85 11.30
CA ASP A 68 -3.35 12.68 11.22
C ASP A 68 -4.29 12.16 10.12
N PRO A 69 -5.44 11.54 10.49
CA PRO A 69 -6.41 11.06 9.51
C PRO A 69 -7.07 12.19 8.70
N LYS A 70 -7.01 13.44 9.15
CA LYS A 70 -7.55 14.59 8.40
C LYS A 70 -6.78 14.84 7.10
N LEU A 71 -5.49 14.49 7.05
CA LEU A 71 -4.70 14.59 5.83
C LEU A 71 -5.22 13.63 4.75
N ILE A 72 -5.46 12.37 5.12
CA ILE A 72 -6.02 11.36 4.21
C ILE A 72 -7.43 11.78 3.75
N ALA A 73 -8.26 12.25 4.68
CA ALA A 73 -9.59 12.75 4.34
C ALA A 73 -9.53 13.93 3.36
N ARG A 74 -8.56 14.84 3.53
CA ARG A 74 -8.34 15.94 2.60
C ARG A 74 -7.92 15.45 1.22
N TYR A 75 -6.93 14.57 1.11
CA TYR A 75 -6.53 14.03 -0.20
C TYR A 75 -7.67 13.32 -0.92
N TYR A 76 -8.53 12.63 -0.18
CA TYR A 76 -9.73 12.00 -0.73
C TYR A 76 -10.76 13.02 -1.24
N LEU A 77 -10.93 14.16 -0.56
CA LEU A 77 -11.86 15.22 -0.96
C LEU A 77 -11.33 16.10 -2.11
N ASP A 78 -10.00 16.23 -2.21
CA ASP A 78 -9.32 17.03 -3.24
C ASP A 78 -9.20 16.29 -4.59
N ALA A 79 -9.36 14.96 -4.60
CA ALA A 79 -9.25 14.08 -5.77
C ALA A 79 -10.56 13.90 -6.56
#